data_AF-T1A8H2-F1
#
_entry.id   AF-T1A8H2-F1
#
_cell.length_a   1.000
_cell.length_b   1.000
_cell.length_c   1.000
_cell.angle_alpha   90.00
_cell.angle_beta   90.00
_cell.angle_gamma   90.00
#
_symmetry.space_group_name_H-M   'P 1'
#
loop_
_entity.id
_entity.type
_entity.pdbx_description
1 polymer ?
#
loop_
_entity_poly.entity_id
_entity_poly.type
_entity_poly.pdbx_seq_one_letter_code
_entity_poly.pdbx_strand_id
1 'polypeptide(L)'
;RETRRTNKDGSVVGYLQLAHNERHPVTGSPVAKVIHNFGRADKVDREALRRLVSSISRFLEPAEAVAAVEGSEVEIVDARRFGGAHVLDELWQRLGIAKALMDAAARRRVAGEVVERVLFALVAQRCLEPASKLACVSWVQERVAISSCPPFDDQAAYAAMDFLLDALGEIARGIFDRTANLLNLSCDVILVDTSSTYWEVDVADEEIELATAT
;
A
#
# COMPACT_ATOMS: atom_id res chain seq x y z
N ARG A 1 16.28 -31.34 -6.06
CA ARG A 1 15.61 -31.77 -7.31
C ARG A 1 15.01 -33.16 -7.10
N GLU A 2 13.83 -33.43 -7.65
CA GLU A 2 13.22 -34.76 -7.65
C GLU A 2 13.28 -35.39 -9.05
N THR A 3 13.63 -36.67 -9.14
CA THR A 3 13.57 -37.45 -10.38
C THR A 3 12.63 -38.63 -10.19
N ARG A 4 11.82 -38.93 -11.20
CA ARG A 4 10.83 -40.01 -11.14
C ARG A 4 11.26 -41.16 -12.03
N ARG A 5 11.14 -42.39 -11.52
CA ARG A 5 11.36 -43.62 -12.27
C ARG A 5 10.08 -44.47 -12.20
N THR A 6 9.60 -44.89 -13.37
CA THR A 6 8.49 -45.84 -13.49
C THR A 6 9.05 -47.26 -13.55
N ASN A 7 8.54 -48.15 -12.72
CA ASN A 7 8.91 -49.56 -12.67
C ASN A 7 8.08 -50.39 -13.67
N LYS A 8 8.51 -51.63 -13.94
CA LYS A 8 7.81 -52.56 -14.85
C LYS A 8 6.41 -52.95 -14.37
N ASP A 9 6.12 -52.80 -13.08
CA ASP A 9 4.82 -53.04 -12.46
C ASP A 9 3.88 -51.81 -12.52
N GLY A 10 4.30 -50.72 -13.16
CA GLY A 10 3.54 -49.48 -13.26
C GLY A 10 3.69 -48.53 -12.07
N SER A 11 4.39 -48.93 -11.00
CA SER A 11 4.62 -48.05 -9.85
C SER A 11 5.63 -46.94 -10.19
N VAL A 12 5.36 -45.72 -9.70
CA VAL A 12 6.25 -44.56 -9.86
C VAL A 12 6.98 -44.31 -8.54
N VAL A 13 8.32 -44.31 -8.58
CA VAL A 13 9.17 -44.02 -7.42
C VAL A 13 9.93 -42.73 -7.66
N GLY A 14 9.78 -41.76 -6.76
CA GLY A 14 10.52 -40.51 -6.73
C GLY A 14 11.83 -40.65 -5.96
N TYR A 15 12.89 -40.00 -6.45
CA TYR A 15 14.19 -39.92 -5.79
C TYR A 15 14.57 -38.45 -5.58
N LEU A 16 15.07 -38.14 -4.40
CA LEU A 16 15.52 -36.80 -4.05
C LEU A 16 17.03 -36.68 -4.18
N GLN A 17 17.49 -35.69 -4.93
CA GLN A 17 18.91 -35.48 -5.24
C GLN A 17 19.32 -34.03 -5.01
N LEU A 18 20.51 -33.85 -4.44
CA LEU A 18 21.28 -32.62 -4.49
C LEU A 18 22.07 -32.60 -5.80
N ALA A 19 21.82 -31.60 -6.63
CA ALA A 19 22.48 -31.46 -7.91
C ALA A 19 22.76 -29.97 -8.16
N HIS A 20 23.86 -29.68 -8.85
CA HIS A 20 24.09 -28.36 -9.42
C HIS A 20 24.09 -28.45 -10.95
N ASN A 21 23.60 -27.42 -11.62
CA ASN A 21 23.66 -27.36 -13.07
C ASN A 21 25.01 -26.79 -13.50
N GLU A 22 25.66 -27.46 -14.46
CA GLU A 22 26.86 -26.98 -15.14
C GLU A 22 26.65 -27.00 -16.65
N ARG A 23 27.32 -26.11 -17.39
CA ARG A 23 27.31 -26.18 -18.85
C ARG A 23 28.25 -27.28 -19.30
N HIS A 24 27.74 -28.20 -20.13
CA HIS A 24 28.57 -29.25 -20.69
C HIS A 24 29.66 -28.66 -21.58
N PRO A 25 30.95 -28.98 -21.37
CA PRO A 25 32.07 -28.25 -21.96
C PRO A 25 32.14 -28.35 -23.49
N VAL A 26 31.52 -29.38 -24.08
CA VAL A 26 31.54 -29.61 -25.54
C VAL A 26 30.24 -29.14 -26.22
N THR A 27 29.09 -29.35 -25.57
CA THR A 27 27.78 -29.11 -26.19
C THR A 27 27.14 -27.80 -25.75
N GLY A 28 27.67 -27.15 -24.72
CA GLY A 28 27.15 -25.90 -24.16
C GLY A 28 25.82 -26.04 -23.42
N SER A 29 25.14 -27.20 -23.52
CA SER A 29 23.85 -27.46 -22.90
C SER A 29 23.98 -27.50 -21.37
N PRO A 30 22.97 -26.98 -20.63
CA PRO A 30 22.93 -27.12 -19.18
C PRO A 30 22.65 -28.58 -18.81
N VAL A 31 23.57 -29.19 -18.06
CA VAL A 31 23.47 -30.57 -17.55
C VAL A 31 23.46 -30.53 -16.03
N ALA A 32 22.57 -31.30 -15.41
CA ALA A 32 22.51 -31.42 -13.96
C ALA A 32 23.52 -32.45 -13.47
N LYS A 33 24.54 -32.01 -12.74
CA LYS A 33 25.51 -32.89 -12.07
C LYS A 33 25.00 -33.22 -10.67
N VAL A 34 24.75 -34.51 -10.43
CA VAL A 34 24.31 -35.00 -9.13
C VAL A 34 25.49 -35.02 -8.16
N ILE A 35 25.39 -34.24 -7.09
CA ILE A 35 26.38 -34.18 -6.00
C ILE A 35 26.09 -35.29 -4.99
N HIS A 36 24.81 -35.46 -4.63
CA HIS A 36 24.40 -36.45 -3.65
C HIS A 36 22.98 -36.96 -3.91
N ASN A 37 22.75 -38.24 -3.65
CA ASN A 37 21.44 -38.87 -3.76
C ASN A 37 20.94 -39.23 -2.36
N PHE A 38 19.87 -38.57 -1.91
CA PHE A 38 19.27 -38.81 -0.59
C PHE A 38 18.39 -40.07 -0.57
N GLY A 39 18.23 -40.74 -1.71
CA GLY A 39 17.41 -41.93 -1.85
C GLY A 39 15.97 -41.59 -2.24
N ARG A 40 15.05 -42.49 -1.87
CA ARG A 40 13.64 -42.35 -2.25
C ARG A 40 12.99 -41.17 -1.54
N ALA A 41 12.32 -40.31 -2.30
CA ALA A 41 11.72 -39.07 -1.81
C ALA A 41 10.73 -39.29 -0.66
N ASP A 42 10.00 -40.42 -0.65
CA ASP A 42 9.05 -40.80 0.40
C ASP A 42 9.70 -41.31 1.70
N LYS A 43 11.00 -41.65 1.67
CA LYS A 43 11.74 -42.20 2.82
C LYS A 43 12.82 -41.26 3.35
N VAL A 44 12.96 -40.07 2.78
CA VAL A 44 14.00 -39.11 3.20
C VAL A 44 13.61 -38.44 4.51
N ASP A 45 14.55 -38.42 5.46
CA ASP A 45 14.41 -37.68 6.71
C ASP A 45 14.43 -36.16 6.45
N ARG A 46 13.25 -35.54 6.55
CA ARG A 46 13.09 -34.10 6.37
C ARG A 46 13.82 -33.29 7.44
N GLU A 47 13.98 -33.82 8.65
CA GLU A 47 14.67 -33.12 9.73
C GLU A 47 16.19 -33.13 9.51
N ALA A 48 16.73 -34.22 8.97
CA ALA A 48 18.12 -34.25 8.50
C ALA A 48 18.38 -33.22 7.40
N LEU A 49 17.44 -33.02 6.47
CA LEU A 49 17.55 -31.97 5.45
C LEU A 49 17.53 -30.56 6.06
N ARG A 50 16.69 -30.29 7.07
CA ARG A 50 16.70 -28.99 7.77
C ARG A 50 18.03 -28.72 8.45
N ARG A 51 18.59 -29.72 9.14
CA ARG A 51 19.94 -29.63 9.75
C ARG A 51 21.02 -29.39 8.70
N LEU A 52 20.91 -30.03 7.53
CA LEU A 52 21.84 -29.82 6.41
C LEU A 52 21.78 -28.37 5.89
N VAL A 53 20.58 -27.83 5.68
CA VAL A 53 20.40 -26.44 5.25
C VAL A 53 21.03 -25.49 6.27
N SER A 54 20.71 -25.63 7.56
CA SER A 54 21.30 -24.80 8.62
C SER A 54 22.84 -24.89 8.66
N SER A 55 23.39 -26.11 8.49
CA SER A 55 24.83 -26.33 8.47
C SER A 55 25.54 -25.77 7.22
N ILE A 56 24.84 -25.60 6.10
CA ILE A 56 25.40 -24.98 4.88
C ILE A 56 25.28 -23.46 4.98
N SER A 57 24.12 -22.95 5.42
CA SER A 57 23.87 -21.51 5.55
C SER A 57 24.83 -20.81 6.50
N ARG A 58 25.39 -21.49 7.51
CA ARG A 58 26.42 -20.90 8.40
C ARG A 58 27.72 -20.48 7.69
N PHE A 59 27.95 -20.97 6.47
CA PHE A 59 29.13 -20.65 5.66
C PHE A 59 28.84 -19.55 4.63
N LEU A 60 27.63 -19.01 4.60
CA LEU A 60 27.22 -17.91 3.74
C LEU A 60 27.07 -16.64 4.60
N GLU A 61 27.34 -15.47 4.01
CA GLU A 61 26.93 -14.23 4.67
C GLU A 61 25.40 -14.16 4.78
N PRO A 62 24.82 -13.47 5.77
CA PRO A 62 23.36 -13.40 5.95
C PRO A 62 22.60 -12.97 4.69
N ALA A 63 23.15 -12.02 3.92
CA ALA A 63 22.57 -11.57 2.66
C ALA A 63 22.60 -12.66 1.57
N GLU A 64 23.68 -13.44 1.50
CA GLU A 64 23.84 -14.53 0.54
C GLU A 64 23.00 -15.76 0.91
N ALA A 65 22.80 -16.01 2.20
CA ALA A 65 21.92 -17.07 2.69
C ALA A 65 20.45 -16.80 2.34
N VAL A 66 20.01 -15.54 2.41
CA VAL A 66 18.66 -15.12 1.98
C VAL A 66 18.50 -15.26 0.47
N ALA A 67 19.47 -14.79 -0.31
CA ALA A 67 19.47 -14.94 -1.78
C ALA A 67 19.49 -16.41 -2.23
N ALA A 68 20.18 -17.30 -1.50
CA ALA A 68 20.20 -18.74 -1.80
C ALA A 68 18.84 -19.44 -1.55
N VAL A 69 17.96 -18.84 -0.75
CA VAL A 69 16.59 -19.31 -0.52
C VAL A 69 15.64 -18.84 -1.62
N GLU A 70 16.00 -17.84 -2.45
CA GLU A 70 15.19 -17.30 -3.56
C GLU A 70 14.89 -18.31 -4.69
N GLY A 71 15.36 -19.56 -4.58
CA GLY A 71 14.79 -20.69 -5.33
C GLY A 71 13.37 -21.08 -4.90
N SER A 72 12.82 -20.48 -3.83
CA SER A 72 11.38 -20.47 -3.57
C SER A 72 10.71 -19.49 -4.53
N GLU A 73 9.69 -19.96 -5.25
CA GLU A 73 8.82 -19.19 -6.15
C GLU A 73 8.22 -17.95 -5.43
N VAL A 74 8.97 -16.85 -5.34
CA VAL A 74 8.45 -15.57 -4.90
C VAL A 74 7.80 -14.92 -6.12
N GLU A 75 6.49 -15.06 -6.22
CA GLU A 75 5.68 -14.34 -7.21
C GLU A 75 5.27 -12.99 -6.62
N ILE A 76 5.59 -11.90 -7.32
CA ILE A 76 5.06 -10.58 -6.99
C ILE A 76 3.61 -10.54 -7.48
N VAL A 77 2.67 -10.68 -6.53
CA VAL A 77 1.23 -10.66 -6.81
C VAL A 77 0.71 -9.25 -7.06
N ASP A 78 1.32 -8.24 -6.42
CA ASP A 78 0.91 -6.84 -6.52
C ASP A 78 2.10 -5.90 -6.19
N ALA A 79 2.12 -4.71 -6.78
CA ALA A 79 3.11 -3.68 -6.53
C ALA A 79 2.47 -2.29 -6.61
N ARG A 80 2.42 -1.59 -5.47
CA ARG A 80 1.79 -0.27 -5.35
C ARG A 80 2.76 0.80 -4.89
N ARG A 81 2.51 2.05 -5.29
CA ARG A 81 3.30 3.20 -4.83
C ARG A 81 3.00 3.47 -3.36
N PHE A 82 4.02 3.53 -2.51
CA PHE A 82 3.87 3.80 -1.08
C PHE A 82 4.48 5.13 -0.64
N GLY A 83 5.68 5.47 -1.14
CA GLY A 83 6.47 6.58 -0.60
C GLY A 83 5.75 7.93 -0.54
N GLY A 84 5.07 8.34 -1.62
CA GLY A 84 4.34 9.61 -1.65
C GLY A 84 3.17 9.64 -0.66
N ALA A 85 2.38 8.57 -0.60
CA ALA A 85 1.26 8.48 0.33
C ALA A 85 1.73 8.46 1.79
N HIS A 86 2.83 7.76 2.08
CA HIS A 86 3.42 7.73 3.41
C HIS A 86 3.86 9.11 3.90
N VAL A 87 4.58 9.87 3.06
CA VAL A 87 5.00 11.24 3.41
C VAL A 87 3.80 12.15 3.64
N LEU A 88 2.77 12.05 2.81
CA LEU A 88 1.55 12.83 2.99
C LEU A 88 0.79 12.44 4.26
N ASP A 89 0.75 11.15 4.62
CA ASP A 89 0.09 10.69 5.86
C ASP A 89 0.84 11.22 7.09
N GLU A 90 2.17 11.19 7.09
CA GLU A 90 2.98 11.78 8.15
C GLU A 90 2.73 13.29 8.30
N LEU A 91 2.63 14.03 7.20
CA LEU A 91 2.27 15.46 7.24
C LEU A 91 0.84 15.66 7.74
N TRP A 92 -0.10 14.85 7.29
CA TRP A 92 -1.50 14.89 7.69
C TRP A 92 -1.67 14.68 9.20
N GLN A 93 -0.92 13.75 9.78
CA GLN A 93 -0.85 13.53 11.23
C GLN A 93 -0.18 14.70 11.95
N ARG A 94 0.99 15.16 11.47
CA ARG A 94 1.76 16.25 12.10
C ARG A 94 1.03 17.58 12.12
N LEU A 95 0.29 17.89 11.05
CA LEU A 95 -0.56 19.08 10.97
C LEU A 95 -1.85 18.93 11.80
N GLY A 96 -2.08 17.75 12.38
CA GLY A 96 -3.24 17.47 13.23
C GLY A 96 -4.56 17.40 12.46
N ILE A 97 -4.52 17.19 11.14
CA ILE A 97 -5.71 17.11 10.29
C ILE A 97 -6.50 15.85 10.64
N ALA A 98 -5.83 14.69 10.74
CA ALA A 98 -6.45 13.45 11.20
C ALA A 98 -7.16 13.64 12.54
N LYS A 99 -6.48 14.26 13.50
CA LYS A 99 -7.04 14.50 14.84
C LYS A 99 -8.25 15.43 14.79
N ALA A 100 -8.21 16.51 14.01
CA ALA A 100 -9.36 17.41 13.85
C ALA A 100 -10.57 16.69 13.23
N LEU A 101 -10.35 15.82 12.24
CA LEU A 101 -11.41 14.99 11.65
C LEU A 101 -11.99 14.00 12.66
N MET A 102 -11.12 13.30 13.41
CA MET A 102 -11.55 12.36 14.44
C MET A 102 -12.34 13.04 15.57
N ASP A 103 -11.88 14.20 16.04
CA ASP A 103 -12.55 15.00 17.07
C ASP A 103 -13.96 15.46 16.61
N ALA A 104 -14.08 15.88 15.34
CA ALA A 104 -15.36 16.30 14.75
C ALA A 104 -16.31 15.11 14.48
N ALA A 105 -15.76 13.96 14.09
CA ALA A 105 -16.50 12.73 13.88
C ALA A 105 -17.05 12.15 15.19
N ALA A 106 -16.32 12.29 16.31
CA ALA A 106 -16.75 11.78 17.62
C ALA A 106 -18.08 12.37 18.11
N ARG A 107 -18.49 13.54 17.60
CA ARG A 107 -19.77 14.20 17.93
C ARG A 107 -20.93 13.75 17.03
N ARG A 108 -20.65 12.90 16.04
CA ARG A 108 -21.57 12.49 14.98
C ARG A 108 -21.68 10.96 14.95
N ARG A 109 -22.75 10.46 14.33
CA ARG A 109 -22.97 9.02 14.15
C ARG A 109 -22.24 8.49 12.90
N VAL A 110 -20.93 8.67 12.85
CA VAL A 110 -20.08 8.23 11.73
C VAL A 110 -18.87 7.48 12.25
N ALA A 111 -18.33 6.57 11.44
CA ALA A 111 -17.10 5.86 11.76
C ALA A 111 -15.90 6.77 11.47
N GLY A 112 -15.41 7.48 12.50
CA GLY A 112 -14.36 8.50 12.35
C GLY A 112 -13.11 8.01 11.62
N GLU A 113 -12.59 6.82 11.97
CA GLU A 113 -11.39 6.25 11.33
C GLU A 113 -11.60 5.98 9.84
N VAL A 114 -12.79 5.51 9.46
CA VAL A 114 -13.13 5.24 8.05
C VAL A 114 -13.22 6.55 7.29
N VAL A 115 -13.98 7.51 7.81
CA VAL A 115 -14.19 8.82 7.17
C VAL A 115 -12.86 9.56 7.01
N GLU A 116 -12.03 9.56 8.05
CA GLU A 116 -10.72 10.20 8.03
C GLU A 116 -9.79 9.56 6.99
N ARG A 117 -9.73 8.23 6.90
CA ARG A 117 -8.91 7.53 5.89
C ARG A 117 -9.42 7.73 4.47
N VAL A 118 -10.74 7.80 4.26
CA VAL A 118 -11.34 8.11 2.94
C VAL A 118 -11.00 9.53 2.51
N LEU A 119 -11.13 10.52 3.41
CA LEU A 119 -10.75 11.90 3.14
C LEU A 119 -9.25 12.04 2.88
N PHE A 120 -8.42 11.34 3.65
CA PHE A 120 -6.98 11.28 3.40
C PHE A 120 -6.69 10.72 2.00
N ALA A 121 -7.33 9.62 1.60
CA ALA A 121 -7.14 9.04 0.27
C ALA A 121 -7.52 10.01 -0.86
N LEU A 122 -8.63 10.74 -0.73
CA LEU A 122 -9.06 11.75 -1.69
C LEU A 122 -8.03 12.89 -1.81
N VAL A 123 -7.49 13.36 -0.68
CA VAL A 123 -6.44 14.40 -0.66
C VAL A 123 -5.13 13.87 -1.24
N ALA A 124 -4.71 12.68 -0.84
CA ALA A 124 -3.48 12.05 -1.31
C ALA A 124 -3.50 11.83 -2.83
N GLN A 125 -4.65 11.42 -3.39
CA GLN A 125 -4.82 11.33 -4.83
C GLN A 125 -4.62 12.69 -5.50
N ARG A 126 -5.20 13.77 -4.94
CA ARG A 126 -5.04 15.11 -5.50
C ARG A 126 -3.60 15.61 -5.48
N CYS A 127 -2.79 15.16 -4.52
CA CYS A 127 -1.37 15.52 -4.47
C CYS A 127 -0.51 14.67 -5.42
N LEU A 128 -0.82 13.38 -5.59
CA LEU A 128 0.06 12.42 -6.27
C LEU A 128 -0.36 12.10 -7.69
N GLU A 129 -1.67 12.05 -7.97
CA GLU A 129 -2.24 11.72 -9.27
C GLU A 129 -3.62 12.36 -9.43
N PRO A 130 -3.70 13.68 -9.65
CA PRO A 130 -4.97 14.42 -9.65
C PRO A 130 -5.97 13.84 -10.66
N ALA A 131 -7.12 13.37 -10.16
CA ALA A 131 -8.21 12.82 -10.96
C ALA A 131 -9.56 13.01 -10.25
N SER A 132 -10.67 12.53 -10.85
CA SER A 132 -12.01 12.64 -10.25
C SER A 132 -12.16 11.86 -8.93
N LYS A 133 -13.17 12.17 -8.13
CA LYS A 133 -13.47 11.46 -6.87
C LYS A 133 -13.73 9.98 -7.13
N LEU A 134 -14.47 9.70 -8.20
CA LEU A 134 -14.74 8.34 -8.67
C LEU A 134 -13.45 7.59 -9.01
N ALA A 135 -12.47 8.27 -9.64
CA ALA A 135 -11.17 7.68 -9.93
C ALA A 135 -10.34 7.38 -8.67
N CYS A 136 -10.64 7.99 -7.51
CA CYS A 136 -9.96 7.71 -6.25
C CYS A 136 -10.19 6.27 -5.79
N VAL A 137 -11.42 5.76 -5.98
CA VAL A 137 -11.82 4.41 -5.57
C VAL A 137 -10.92 3.36 -6.22
N SER A 138 -10.77 3.38 -7.55
CA SER A 138 -9.88 2.46 -8.26
C SER A 138 -8.41 2.75 -7.96
N TRP A 139 -8.02 4.03 -7.81
CA TRP A 139 -6.65 4.40 -7.49
C TRP A 139 -6.15 3.80 -6.17
N VAL A 140 -6.95 3.85 -5.11
CA VAL A 140 -6.62 3.21 -3.81
C VAL A 140 -6.54 1.69 -3.93
N GLN A 141 -7.41 1.10 -4.74
CA GLN A 141 -7.48 -0.35 -4.92
C GLN A 141 -6.35 -0.93 -5.77
N GLU A 142 -5.78 -0.15 -6.70
CA GLU A 142 -4.90 -0.69 -7.73
C GLU A 142 -3.51 -0.05 -7.77
N ARG A 143 -3.33 1.18 -7.26
CA ARG A 143 -2.17 2.00 -7.63
C ARG A 143 -1.35 2.51 -6.45
N VAL A 144 -1.98 2.70 -5.29
CA VAL A 144 -1.34 3.24 -4.09
C VAL A 144 -1.52 2.32 -2.89
N ALA A 145 -0.52 2.30 -2.01
CA ALA A 145 -0.63 1.68 -0.70
C ALA A 145 -0.86 2.79 0.34
N ILE A 146 -2.01 2.74 1.02
CA ILE A 146 -2.34 3.63 2.14
C ILE A 146 -2.55 2.78 3.39
N SER A 147 -1.79 3.08 4.44
CA SER A 147 -1.88 2.36 5.71
C SER A 147 -3.24 2.58 6.36
N SER A 148 -3.83 1.49 6.86
CA SER A 148 -5.12 1.49 7.57
C SER A 148 -6.29 2.05 6.77
N CYS A 149 -6.19 2.17 5.44
CA CYS A 149 -7.30 2.61 4.60
C CYS A 149 -8.20 1.40 4.27
N PRO A 150 -9.46 1.39 4.73
CA PRO A 150 -10.38 0.33 4.35
C PRO A 150 -10.74 0.46 2.86
N PRO A 151 -11.14 -0.64 2.18
CA PRO A 151 -11.77 -0.51 0.88
C PRO A 151 -13.04 0.33 1.01
N PHE A 152 -13.26 1.22 0.06
CA PHE A 152 -14.43 2.08 0.00
C PHE A 152 -14.92 2.23 -1.44
N ASP A 153 -16.19 2.56 -1.62
CA ASP A 153 -16.82 2.84 -2.90
C ASP A 153 -17.08 4.35 -3.08
N ASP A 154 -17.70 4.72 -4.19
CA ASP A 154 -18.05 6.11 -4.48
C ASP A 154 -19.01 6.70 -3.45
N GLN A 155 -19.93 5.91 -2.91
CA GLN A 155 -20.88 6.38 -1.89
C GLN A 155 -20.22 6.66 -0.56
N ALA A 156 -19.27 5.83 -0.13
CA ALA A 156 -18.46 6.12 1.04
C ALA A 156 -17.61 7.38 0.84
N ALA A 157 -17.09 7.62 -0.36
CA ALA A 157 -16.39 8.86 -0.69
C ALA A 157 -17.31 10.09 -0.61
N TYR A 158 -18.53 10.02 -1.15
CA TYR A 158 -19.52 11.09 -1.03
C TYR A 158 -19.96 11.33 0.42
N ALA A 159 -20.26 10.27 1.17
CA ALA A 159 -20.64 10.40 2.58
C ALA A 159 -19.53 11.02 3.44
N ALA A 160 -18.27 10.69 3.16
CA ALA A 160 -17.12 11.32 3.82
C ALA A 160 -17.01 12.82 3.49
N MET A 161 -17.34 13.20 2.24
CA MET A 161 -17.40 14.60 1.84
C MET A 161 -18.57 15.36 2.47
N ASP A 162 -19.75 14.74 2.58
CA ASP A 162 -20.90 15.35 3.25
C ASP A 162 -20.58 15.62 4.73
N PHE A 163 -19.92 14.66 5.39
CA PHE A 163 -19.37 14.89 6.73
C PHE A 163 -18.38 16.06 6.76
N LEU A 164 -17.46 16.15 5.81
CA LEU A 164 -16.47 17.23 5.75
C LEU A 164 -17.15 18.59 5.61
N LEU A 165 -18.19 18.70 4.78
CA LEU A 165 -18.96 19.93 4.58
C LEU A 165 -19.72 20.33 5.85
N ASP A 166 -20.42 19.39 6.48
CA ASP A 166 -21.18 19.63 7.72
C ASP A 166 -20.28 20.04 8.90
N ALA A 167 -19.08 19.46 8.98
CA ALA A 167 -18.14 19.70 10.08
C ALA A 167 -17.04 20.73 9.76
N LEU A 168 -17.08 21.40 8.61
CA LEU A 168 -15.98 22.19 8.07
C LEU A 168 -15.46 23.24 9.06
N GLY A 169 -16.35 23.98 9.71
CA GLY A 169 -15.97 25.04 10.66
C GLY A 169 -15.22 24.50 11.88
N GLU A 170 -15.65 23.35 12.41
CA GLU A 170 -15.01 22.69 13.55
C GLU A 170 -13.63 22.15 13.18
N ILE A 171 -13.54 21.50 12.02
CA ILE A 171 -12.30 20.93 11.49
C ILE A 171 -11.30 22.04 11.21
N ALA A 172 -11.72 23.11 10.51
CA ALA A 172 -10.87 24.23 10.17
C ALA A 172 -10.33 24.93 11.43
N ARG A 173 -11.18 25.19 12.43
CA ARG A 173 -10.72 25.72 13.72
C ARG A 173 -9.76 24.76 14.41
N GLY A 174 -10.07 23.47 14.44
CA GLY A 174 -9.22 22.45 15.05
C GLY A 174 -7.85 22.30 14.38
N ILE A 175 -7.74 22.52 13.08
CA ILE A 175 -6.46 22.57 12.37
C ILE A 175 -5.73 23.89 12.69
N PHE A 176 -6.44 25.02 12.59
CA PHE A 176 -5.89 26.35 12.86
C PHE A 176 -5.27 26.44 14.26
N ASP A 177 -5.97 25.99 15.31
CA ASP A 177 -5.47 26.05 16.69
C ASP A 177 -4.15 25.27 16.88
N ARG A 178 -3.90 24.25 16.05
CA ARG A 178 -2.67 23.44 16.09
C ARG A 178 -1.56 24.03 15.24
N THR A 179 -1.91 24.70 14.13
CA THR A 179 -0.93 25.18 13.15
C THR A 179 -0.63 26.68 13.27
N ALA A 180 -1.44 27.46 14.00
CA ALA A 180 -1.29 28.90 14.14
C ALA A 180 0.10 29.31 14.64
N ASN A 181 0.69 28.51 15.52
CA ASN A 181 2.02 28.74 16.08
C ASN A 181 3.10 27.83 15.47
N LEU A 182 2.78 27.03 14.43
CA LEU A 182 3.71 26.06 13.85
C LEU A 182 4.97 26.72 13.31
N LEU A 183 4.82 27.91 12.75
CA LEU A 183 5.95 28.69 12.26
C LEU A 183 6.45 29.72 13.27
N ASN A 184 5.69 30.04 14.33
CA ASN A 184 6.02 30.98 15.41
C ASN A 184 7.00 32.10 14.99
N LEU A 185 6.74 32.70 13.84
CA LEU A 185 7.52 33.80 13.30
C LEU A 185 7.00 35.07 13.96
N SER A 186 7.90 35.91 14.45
CA SER A 186 7.58 37.31 14.72
C SER A 186 7.23 37.95 13.38
N CYS A 187 5.96 37.87 12.98
CA CYS A 187 5.49 38.41 11.72
C CYS A 187 5.24 39.91 11.87
N ASP A 188 6.11 40.73 11.30
CA ASP A 188 5.86 42.17 11.12
C ASP A 188 4.85 42.45 9.99
N VAL A 189 4.66 41.48 9.07
CA VAL A 189 3.80 41.58 7.89
C VAL A 189 3.00 40.30 7.69
N ILE A 190 1.68 40.44 7.50
CA ILE A 190 0.77 39.35 7.11
C ILE A 190 0.38 39.58 5.66
N LEU A 191 0.69 38.63 4.77
CA LEU A 191 0.24 38.65 3.38
C LEU A 191 -1.12 37.93 3.31
N VAL A 192 -2.15 38.66 2.92
CA VAL A 192 -3.49 38.12 2.68
C VAL A 192 -3.77 38.26 1.18
N ASP A 193 -4.07 37.13 0.53
CA ASP A 193 -4.54 37.08 -0.85
C ASP A 193 -5.89 36.37 -0.88
N THR A 194 -6.78 36.81 -1.78
CA THR A 194 -8.11 36.21 -1.96
C THR A 194 -8.17 35.62 -3.36
N SER A 195 -8.33 34.30 -3.44
CA SER A 195 -8.58 33.62 -4.71
C SER A 195 -10.07 33.45 -4.95
N SER A 196 -10.51 33.64 -6.19
CA SER A 196 -11.86 33.27 -6.64
C SER A 196 -11.83 31.87 -7.22
N THR A 197 -12.79 31.03 -6.85
CA THR A 197 -13.02 29.75 -7.55
C THR A 197 -14.26 29.91 -8.44
N TYR A 198 -14.14 29.62 -9.73
CA TYR A 198 -15.21 29.74 -10.73
C TYR A 198 -15.53 28.37 -11.32
N TRP A 199 -16.82 28.08 -11.50
CA TRP A 199 -17.31 26.87 -12.13
C TRP A 199 -18.45 27.23 -13.08
N GLU A 200 -18.49 26.61 -14.25
CA GLU A 200 -19.64 26.61 -15.14
C GLU A 200 -20.39 25.29 -14.96
N VAL A 201 -21.70 25.36 -14.87
CA VAL A 201 -22.59 24.20 -14.87
C VAL A 201 -23.60 24.35 -16.02
N ASP A 202 -24.13 23.23 -16.49
CA ASP A 202 -25.05 23.20 -17.65
C ASP A 202 -26.44 23.77 -17.38
N VAL A 203 -26.66 24.31 -16.18
CA VAL A 203 -27.94 24.83 -15.70
C VAL A 203 -27.76 26.30 -15.35
N ALA A 204 -28.68 27.15 -15.82
CA ALA A 204 -28.68 28.56 -15.42
C ALA A 204 -29.00 28.69 -13.93
N ASP A 205 -28.37 29.66 -13.26
CA ASP A 205 -28.69 30.00 -11.88
C ASP A 205 -30.17 30.37 -11.74
N GLU A 206 -30.80 29.97 -10.63
CA GLU A 206 -32.13 30.46 -10.27
C GLU A 206 -32.06 31.97 -9.99
N GLU A 207 -33.06 32.75 -10.44
CA GLU A 207 -33.13 34.18 -10.14
C GLU A 207 -33.20 34.39 -8.62
N ILE A 208 -32.14 34.93 -8.05
CA ILE A 208 -32.12 35.33 -6.64
C ILE A 208 -32.95 36.62 -6.53
N GLU A 209 -34.17 36.51 -5.98
CA GLU A 209 -34.88 37.69 -5.47
C GLU A 209 -34.06 38.30 -4.33
N LEU A 210 -33.27 39.32 -4.65
CA LEU A 210 -32.61 40.14 -3.67
C LEU A 210 -33.69 40.84 -2.84
N ALA A 211 -33.93 40.33 -1.63
CA ALA A 211 -34.75 41.03 -0.65
C ALA A 211 -34.16 42.43 -0.46
N THR A 212 -34.89 43.44 -0.94
CA THR A 212 -34.57 44.84 -0.72
C THR A 212 -34.61 45.07 0.78
N ALA A 213 -33.43 45.21 1.40
CA ALA A 213 -33.31 45.64 2.77
C ALA A 213 -33.93 47.05 2.89
N THR A 214 -35.06 47.15 3.57
CA THR A 214 -35.74 48.41 3.91
C THR A 214 -35.01 49.15 5.01
#